data_AF-A0A2R6FRH8-F1
#
_entry.id   AF-A0A2R6FRH8-F1
#
_cell.length_a   1.000
_cell.length_b   1.000
_cell.length_c   1.000
_cell.angle_alpha   90.00
_cell.angle_beta   90.00
_cell.angle_gamma   90.00
#
_symmetry.space_group_name_H-M   'P 1'
#
loop_
_entity.id
_entity.type
_entity.pdbx_description
1 polymer ?
#
loop_
_entity_poly.entity_id
_entity_poly.type
_entity_poly.pdbx_seq_one_letter_code
_entity_poly.pdbx_strand_id
1 'polypeptide(L)'
;SESSRTFDGAVNGQIGYGPQTPPGDFGRMLEQTFDQRGFLYNVDVLYRPKNLSKGTRSVSMVDRGTPSEQAVTASYTVTLYDNQTLTARNVSQNVELRQYDTNATNNVDGYYPVPNAVNGPVYNVVEVRLVVW
;
A
#
# COMPACT_ATOMS: atom_id res chain seq x y z
N SER A 1 -15.36 -1.31 -10.43
CA SER A 1 -15.02 -2.73 -10.67
C SER A 1 -13.89 -3.10 -9.72
N GLU A 2 -13.58 -4.39 -9.49
CA GLU A 2 -12.42 -4.76 -8.65
C GLU A 2 -11.10 -4.16 -9.16
N SER A 3 -10.98 -3.91 -10.47
CA SER A 3 -9.83 -3.25 -11.08
C SER A 3 -9.61 -1.78 -10.67
N SER A 4 -10.60 -1.13 -10.06
CA SER A 4 -10.48 0.25 -9.54
C SER A 4 -10.11 0.31 -8.06
N ARG A 5 -10.04 -0.84 -7.36
CA ARG A 5 -9.73 -0.89 -5.93
C ARG A 5 -8.22 -0.74 -5.71
N THR A 6 -7.81 0.38 -5.12
CA THR A 6 -6.41 0.78 -4.89
C THR A 6 -6.32 1.78 -3.75
N PHE A 7 -5.13 2.33 -3.48
CA PHE A 7 -4.91 3.38 -2.49
C PHE A 7 -5.70 4.67 -2.83
N ASP A 8 -6.06 5.47 -1.82
CA ASP A 8 -6.78 6.74 -2.04
C ASP A 8 -5.96 7.70 -2.93
N GLY A 9 -6.57 8.17 -4.01
CA GLY A 9 -5.93 9.03 -5.01
C GLY A 9 -4.96 8.33 -5.96
N ALA A 10 -4.81 7.01 -5.89
CA ALA A 10 -4.02 6.24 -6.85
C ALA A 10 -4.73 6.07 -8.21
N VAL A 11 -3.97 5.76 -9.25
CA VAL A 11 -4.45 5.67 -10.63
C VAL A 11 -5.37 4.46 -10.81
N ASN A 12 -4.92 3.27 -10.39
CA ASN A 12 -5.72 2.03 -10.39
C ASN A 12 -5.03 0.93 -9.53
N GLY A 13 -5.64 -0.25 -9.45
CA GLY A 13 -5.11 -1.38 -8.68
C GLY A 13 -3.92 -2.11 -9.31
N GLN A 14 -3.57 -1.82 -10.57
CA GLN A 14 -2.46 -2.47 -11.27
C GLN A 14 -1.15 -1.71 -11.02
N ILE A 15 -1.18 -0.38 -11.10
CA ILE A 15 0.05 0.45 -11.00
C ILE A 15 0.12 1.32 -9.74
N GLY A 16 -0.92 1.30 -8.89
CA GLY A 16 -1.01 2.19 -7.74
C GLY A 16 -0.95 3.65 -8.18
N TYR A 17 -0.06 4.45 -7.59
CA TYR A 17 0.15 5.85 -8.00
C TYR A 17 0.90 6.00 -9.34
N GLY A 18 1.56 4.95 -9.83
CA GLY A 18 2.27 4.95 -11.11
C GLY A 18 3.25 6.13 -11.26
N PRO A 19 3.06 7.02 -12.26
CA PRO A 19 3.92 8.19 -12.45
C PRO A 19 3.66 9.33 -11.45
N GLN A 20 2.61 9.25 -10.61
CA GLN A 20 2.27 10.28 -9.64
C GLN A 20 3.06 10.09 -8.34
N THR A 21 3.39 11.20 -7.68
CA THR A 21 3.96 11.16 -6.32
C THR A 21 2.88 10.68 -5.33
N PRO A 22 3.14 9.62 -4.53
CA PRO A 22 2.25 9.23 -3.45
C PRO A 22 2.05 10.39 -2.44
N PRO A 23 0.90 10.47 -1.76
CA PRO A 23 0.67 11.53 -0.77
C PRO A 23 1.54 11.35 0.49
N GLY A 24 1.72 12.44 1.23
CA GLY A 24 2.38 12.44 2.53
C GLY A 24 3.91 12.48 2.47
N ASP A 25 4.53 12.36 3.64
CA ASP A 25 5.99 12.55 3.81
C ASP A 25 6.80 11.49 3.08
N PHE A 26 6.30 10.25 3.06
CA PHE A 26 6.95 9.15 2.36
C PHE A 26 7.04 9.40 0.86
N GLY A 27 5.94 9.83 0.21
CA GLY A 27 5.95 10.14 -1.22
C GLY A 27 6.83 11.35 -1.56
N ARG A 28 6.80 12.41 -0.74
CA ARG A 28 7.71 13.56 -0.91
C ARG A 28 9.18 13.15 -0.80
N MET A 29 9.51 12.26 0.13
CA MET A 29 10.87 11.74 0.29
C MET A 29 11.31 10.95 -0.95
N LEU A 30 10.44 10.10 -1.51
CA LEU A 30 10.74 9.33 -2.73
C LEU A 30 10.98 10.26 -3.92
N GLU A 31 10.13 11.27 -4.11
CA GLU A 31 10.27 12.26 -5.19
C GLU A 31 11.61 13.00 -5.10
N GLN A 32 11.96 13.51 -3.92
CA GLN A 32 13.20 14.26 -3.70
C GLN A 32 14.47 13.40 -3.82
N THR A 33 14.37 12.12 -3.43
CA THR A 33 15.53 11.22 -3.39
C THR A 33 15.79 10.57 -4.74
N PHE A 34 14.74 10.21 -5.48
CA PHE A 34 14.84 9.39 -6.70
C PHE A 34 14.36 10.12 -7.95
N ASP A 35 13.11 10.62 -7.97
CA ASP A 35 12.51 11.20 -9.18
C ASP A 35 13.26 12.41 -9.70
N GLN A 36 13.54 13.36 -8.80
CA GLN A 36 14.27 14.58 -9.14
C GLN A 36 15.71 14.30 -9.61
N ARG A 37 16.21 13.08 -9.38
CA ARG A 37 17.54 12.62 -9.80
C ARG A 37 17.50 11.67 -11.00
N GLY A 38 16.32 11.42 -11.55
CA GLY A 38 16.13 10.59 -12.74
C GLY A 38 16.14 9.08 -12.48
N PHE A 39 16.03 8.63 -11.23
CA PHE A 39 15.87 7.21 -10.91
C PHE A 39 14.40 6.80 -11.01
N LEU A 40 14.16 5.56 -11.41
CA LEU A 40 12.86 4.92 -11.32
C LEU A 40 12.79 4.10 -10.04
N TYR A 41 11.58 3.95 -9.52
CA TYR A 41 11.35 3.10 -8.37
C TYR A 41 9.97 2.44 -8.39
N ASN A 42 9.90 1.26 -7.77
CA ASN A 42 8.68 0.57 -7.41
C ASN A 42 8.56 0.49 -5.89
N VAL A 43 7.33 0.58 -5.41
CA VAL A 43 7.01 0.33 -4.01
C VAL A 43 5.92 -0.73 -3.95
N ASP A 44 6.27 -1.87 -3.38
CA ASP A 44 5.35 -2.97 -3.09
C ASP A 44 5.06 -3.03 -1.59
N VAL A 45 3.79 -3.23 -1.25
CA VAL A 45 3.39 -3.57 0.13
C VAL A 45 3.10 -5.05 0.19
N LEU A 46 4.01 -5.80 0.81
CA LEU A 46 3.85 -7.22 1.05
C LEU A 46 3.12 -7.42 2.38
N TYR A 47 2.10 -8.27 2.39
CA TYR A 47 1.22 -8.46 3.52
C TYR A 47 0.86 -9.93 3.75
N ARG A 48 0.37 -10.23 4.95
CA ARG A 48 -0.18 -11.54 5.30
C ARG A 48 -1.68 -11.58 4.99
N PRO A 49 -2.17 -12.52 4.17
CA PRO A 49 -3.60 -12.69 3.95
C PRO A 49 -4.26 -13.30 5.19
N LYS A 50 -5.59 -13.13 5.32
CA LYS A 50 -6.39 -13.71 6.41
C LYS A 50 -6.19 -15.22 6.60
N ASN A 51 -6.01 -15.95 5.50
CA ASN A 51 -5.59 -17.35 5.55
C ASN A 51 -4.06 -17.44 5.42
N LEU A 52 -3.38 -17.52 6.57
CA LEU A 52 -1.91 -17.49 6.66
C LEU A 52 -1.22 -18.63 5.89
N SER A 53 -1.90 -19.75 5.58
CA SER A 53 -1.33 -20.83 4.78
C SER A 53 -1.14 -20.45 3.30
N LYS A 54 -1.77 -19.36 2.83
CA LYS A 54 -1.66 -18.89 1.44
C LYS A 54 -0.38 -18.11 1.12
N GLY A 55 0.56 -18.05 2.06
CA GLY A 55 1.82 -17.31 1.93
C GLY A 55 1.62 -15.78 1.91
N THR A 56 2.72 -15.05 1.76
CA THR A 56 2.71 -13.58 1.60
C THR A 56 2.06 -13.19 0.27
N ARG A 57 1.30 -12.09 0.27
CA ARG A 57 0.76 -11.45 -0.94
C ARG A 57 1.33 -10.04 -1.05
N SER A 58 1.18 -9.41 -2.22
CA SER A 58 1.62 -8.04 -2.44
C SER A 58 0.53 -7.21 -3.09
N VAL A 59 0.61 -5.90 -2.89
CA VAL A 59 -0.10 -4.88 -3.66
C VAL A 59 0.89 -3.81 -4.08
N SER A 60 0.84 -3.40 -5.34
CA SER A 60 1.68 -2.33 -5.87
C SER A 60 1.16 -0.97 -5.37
N MET A 61 1.97 -0.27 -4.57
CA MET A 61 1.70 1.13 -4.21
C MET A 61 2.19 2.06 -5.31
N VAL A 62 3.37 1.77 -5.88
CA VAL A 62 3.92 2.48 -7.05
C VAL A 62 4.52 1.45 -7.99
N ASP A 63 4.06 1.44 -9.24
CA ASP A 63 4.66 0.67 -10.33
C ASP A 63 5.06 1.61 -11.48
N ARG A 64 6.35 1.64 -11.79
CA ARG A 64 6.98 2.42 -12.86
C ARG A 64 7.69 1.53 -13.87
N GLY A 65 7.28 0.28 -13.96
CA GLY A 65 7.76 -0.71 -14.91
C GLY A 65 8.74 -1.69 -14.30
N THR A 66 9.53 -2.31 -15.18
CA THR A 66 10.39 -3.43 -14.81
C THR A 66 11.75 -2.94 -14.31
N PRO A 67 12.19 -3.34 -13.10
CA PRO A 67 13.52 -3.05 -12.60
C PRO A 67 14.63 -3.59 -13.51
N SER A 68 15.74 -2.86 -13.60
CA SER A 68 16.94 -3.33 -14.30
C SER A 68 17.67 -4.43 -13.53
N GLU A 69 18.62 -5.11 -14.16
CA GLU A 69 19.47 -6.11 -13.49
C GLU A 69 20.31 -5.51 -12.34
N GLN A 70 20.54 -4.19 -12.37
CA GLN A 70 21.32 -3.46 -11.38
C GLN A 70 20.43 -2.81 -10.30
N ALA A 71 19.14 -3.13 -10.28
CA ALA A 71 18.21 -2.56 -9.32
C ALA A 71 18.61 -2.90 -7.88
N VAL A 72 18.48 -1.91 -7.00
CA VAL A 72 18.75 -2.05 -5.57
C VAL A 72 17.42 -2.17 -4.83
N THR A 73 17.32 -3.17 -3.94
CA THR A 73 16.14 -3.40 -3.11
C THR A 73 16.42 -3.09 -1.66
N ALA A 74 15.50 -2.36 -1.01
CA ALA A 74 15.45 -2.17 0.42
C ALA A 74 14.05 -2.52 0.94
N SER A 75 13.99 -3.12 2.14
CA SER A 75 12.74 -3.54 2.77
C SER A 75 12.65 -3.01 4.19
N TYR A 76 11.46 -2.56 4.59
CA TYR A 76 11.17 -2.12 5.95
C TYR A 76 9.85 -2.70 6.44
N THR A 77 9.84 -3.27 7.64
CA THR A 77 8.65 -3.87 8.24
C THR A 77 7.87 -2.86 9.07
N VAL A 78 6.57 -2.77 8.83
CA VAL A 78 5.63 -1.88 9.55
C VAL A 78 4.53 -2.73 10.17
N THR A 79 4.29 -2.55 11.46
CA THR A 79 3.13 -3.13 12.15
C THR A 79 1.96 -2.17 12.06
N LEU A 80 0.86 -2.66 11.48
CA LEU A 80 -0.42 -1.97 11.43
C LEU A 80 -1.30 -2.43 12.59
N TYR A 81 -1.99 -1.49 13.23
CA TYR A 81 -2.87 -1.77 14.37
C TYR A 81 -4.32 -1.47 14.02
N ASP A 82 -5.24 -2.23 14.62
CA ASP A 82 -6.68 -2.13 14.37
C ASP A 82 -7.24 -0.72 14.62
N ASN A 83 -6.67 -0.01 15.60
CA ASN A 83 -7.11 1.33 16.01
C ASN A 83 -6.34 2.47 15.31
N GLN A 84 -5.49 2.18 14.33
CA GLN A 84 -4.83 3.23 13.56
C GLN A 84 -5.86 4.02 12.76
N THR A 85 -5.85 5.34 12.94
CA THR A 85 -6.73 6.24 12.20
C THR A 85 -6.27 6.38 10.76
N LEU A 86 -7.19 6.20 9.82
CA LEU A 86 -6.92 6.45 8.40
C LEU A 86 -6.86 7.95 8.11
N THR A 87 -5.88 8.36 7.31
CA THR A 87 -5.62 9.77 6.97
C THR A 87 -5.88 10.12 5.50
N ALA A 88 -6.55 9.23 4.77
CA ALA A 88 -6.94 9.46 3.38
C ALA A 88 -7.91 10.65 3.27
N ARG A 89 -7.97 11.31 2.11
CA ARG A 89 -8.73 12.57 1.98
C ARG A 89 -10.25 12.36 2.02
N ASN A 90 -10.70 11.18 1.58
CA ASN A 90 -12.11 10.86 1.41
C ASN A 90 -12.68 9.97 2.53
N VAL A 91 -11.95 9.78 3.64
CA VAL A 91 -12.49 9.03 4.78
C VAL A 91 -13.14 9.99 5.78
N SER A 92 -14.23 9.53 6.42
CA SER A 92 -14.82 10.24 7.57
C SER A 92 -13.75 10.43 8.65
N GLN A 93 -13.80 11.55 9.37
CA GLN A 93 -12.89 11.79 10.48
C GLN A 93 -12.98 10.67 11.53
N ASN A 94 -11.83 10.28 12.10
CA ASN A 94 -11.72 9.27 13.16
C ASN A 94 -12.12 7.84 12.77
N VAL A 95 -12.00 7.49 11.49
CA VAL A 95 -12.16 6.12 11.02
C VAL A 95 -10.90 5.32 11.32
N GLU A 96 -11.08 4.14 11.91
CA GLU A 96 -10.00 3.23 12.28
C GLU A 96 -9.87 2.08 11.27
N LEU A 97 -8.66 1.53 11.15
CA LEU A 97 -8.32 0.49 10.18
C LEU A 97 -9.20 -0.76 10.28
N ARG A 98 -9.60 -1.17 11.49
CA ARG A 98 -10.49 -2.33 11.73
C ARG A 98 -11.87 -2.23 11.06
N GLN A 99 -12.29 -1.02 10.68
CA GLN A 99 -13.59 -0.77 10.03
C GLN A 99 -13.52 -1.01 8.52
N TYR A 100 -12.35 -1.39 7.99
CA TYR A 100 -12.08 -1.53 6.56
C TYR A 100 -11.62 -2.96 6.25
N ASP A 101 -12.02 -3.44 5.06
CA ASP A 101 -11.58 -4.71 4.51
C ASP A 101 -11.31 -4.56 3.00
N THR A 102 -10.74 -5.60 2.41
CA THR A 102 -10.48 -5.75 0.98
C THR A 102 -11.74 -5.98 0.14
N ASN A 103 -12.89 -6.22 0.77
CA ASN A 103 -14.15 -6.52 0.09
C ASN A 103 -15.25 -5.48 0.35
N ALA A 104 -15.12 -4.28 -0.21
CA ALA A 104 -16.15 -3.23 -0.16
C ALA A 104 -17.31 -3.49 -1.15
N THR A 105 -17.90 -4.70 -1.17
CA THR A 105 -19.02 -5.04 -2.10
C THR A 105 -20.39 -4.60 -1.60
N ASN A 106 -20.51 -4.19 -0.35
CA ASN A 106 -21.78 -3.90 0.31
C ASN A 106 -22.00 -2.41 0.65
N ASN A 107 -21.10 -1.48 0.27
CA ASN A 107 -21.17 -0.06 0.65
C ASN A 107 -21.27 0.21 2.17
N VAL A 108 -21.05 -0.81 3.02
CA VAL A 108 -21.10 -0.70 4.48
C VAL A 108 -19.68 -0.54 5.04
N ASP A 109 -18.73 -1.30 4.49
CA ASP A 109 -17.33 -1.29 4.93
C ASP A 109 -16.45 -0.53 3.93
N GLY A 110 -15.53 0.29 4.45
CA GLY A 110 -14.56 1.00 3.63
C GLY A 110 -13.53 0.04 3.02
N TYR A 111 -12.99 0.39 1.85
CA TYR A 111 -11.98 -0.42 1.18
C TYR A 111 -10.56 -0.09 1.68
N TYR A 112 -9.83 -1.11 2.11
CA TYR A 112 -8.38 -1.02 2.35
C TYR A 112 -7.65 -2.15 1.59
N PRO A 113 -6.54 -1.87 0.90
CA PRO A 113 -5.90 -2.84 -0.01
C PRO A 113 -5.22 -4.03 0.68
N VAL A 114 -4.97 -3.93 1.99
CA VAL A 114 -4.40 -5.00 2.81
C VAL A 114 -5.51 -5.53 3.73
N PRO A 115 -5.76 -6.84 3.82
CA PRO A 115 -6.77 -7.37 4.74
C PRO A 115 -6.26 -7.42 6.18
N ASN A 116 -7.18 -7.46 7.14
CA ASN A 116 -6.85 -7.87 8.49
C ASN A 116 -6.36 -9.35 8.47
N ALA A 117 -5.13 -9.57 8.94
CA ALA A 117 -4.52 -10.89 8.94
C ALA A 117 -5.02 -11.78 10.09
N VAL A 118 -5.28 -11.19 11.26
CA VAL A 118 -5.56 -11.93 12.51
C VAL A 118 -6.54 -11.17 13.38
N ASN A 119 -7.40 -11.88 14.12
CA ASN A 119 -8.21 -11.22 15.13
C ASN A 119 -7.31 -10.76 16.29
N GLY A 120 -7.33 -9.47 16.63
CA GLY A 120 -6.54 -8.93 17.74
C GLY A 120 -6.19 -7.46 17.54
N PRO A 121 -5.33 -6.88 18.38
CA PRO A 121 -4.96 -5.46 18.27
C PRO A 121 -4.06 -5.15 17.06
N VAL A 122 -3.37 -6.17 16.52
CA VAL A 122 -2.53 -6.05 15.32
C VAL A 122 -3.39 -6.40 14.10
N TYR A 123 -3.50 -5.46 13.17
CA TYR A 123 -4.22 -5.63 11.92
C TYR A 123 -3.40 -6.46 10.92
N ASN A 124 -2.14 -6.08 10.71
CA ASN A 124 -1.22 -6.80 9.83
C ASN A 124 0.23 -6.41 10.16
N VAL A 125 1.18 -7.24 9.73
CA VAL A 125 2.60 -6.89 9.71
C VAL A 125 3.01 -6.90 8.25
N VAL A 126 3.24 -5.70 7.71
CA VAL A 126 3.54 -5.50 6.29
C VAL A 126 5.01 -5.23 6.08
N GLU A 127 5.55 -5.65 4.94
CA GLU A 127 6.86 -5.23 4.45
C GLU A 127 6.65 -4.23 3.32
N VAL A 128 7.17 -3.02 3.50
CA VAL A 128 7.29 -2.04 2.42
C VAL A 128 8.61 -2.31 1.72
N ARG A 129 8.53 -2.77 0.47
CA ARG A 129 9.68 -3.06 -0.37
C ARG A 129 9.83 -1.96 -1.41
N LEU A 130 10.98 -1.30 -1.38
CA LEU A 130 11.40 -0.30 -2.35
C LEU A 130 12.44 -0.92 -3.29
N VAL A 131 12.20 -0.85 -4.59
CA VAL A 131 13.15 -1.25 -5.63
C VAL A 131 13.47 -0.02 -6.46
N VAL A 132 14.75 0.32 -6.63
CA VAL A 132 15.21 1.53 -7.34
C VAL A 132 16.19 1.15 -8.44
N TRP A 133 16.08 1.79 -9.61
CA TRP A 133 17.00 1.59 -10.74
C TRP A 133 17.12 2.82 -11.64
#